data_AF-A0A2Z6N415-F1
#
_entry.id   AF-A0A2Z6N415-F1
#
_cell.length_a   1.000
_cell.length_b   1.000
_cell.length_c   1.000
_cell.angle_alpha   90.00
_cell.angle_beta   90.00
_cell.angle_gamma   90.00
#
_symmetry.space_group_name_H-M   'P 1'
#
loop_
_entity.id
_entity.type
_entity.pdbx_description
1 polymer ?
#
loop_
_entity_poly.entity_id
_entity_poly.type
_entity_poly.pdbx_seq_one_letter_code
_entity_poly.pdbx_strand_id
1 'polypeptide(L)'
;MTTFLIFFCFLLSTSVTAATGVNVTNGNGIQLILVNNCKESVWPGILSNGEHPTIKDGGFHLPSGEEHVLQVPNQWAGRIWGRQGCYFNETTGKGSCQTGDCGGKLECKGIGG
;
A
#
# COMPACT_ATOMS: atom_id res chain seq x y z
N MET A 1 9.34 -5.13 27.97
CA MET A 1 10.02 -4.52 26.80
C MET A 1 9.98 -5.51 25.65
N THR A 2 8.79 -5.81 25.17
CA THR A 2 8.55 -6.81 24.12
C THR A 2 7.18 -6.53 23.52
N THR A 3 7.15 -6.29 22.21
CA THR A 3 6.05 -6.71 21.32
C THR A 3 4.71 -5.95 21.37
N PHE A 4 4.72 -4.62 21.52
CA PHE A 4 3.53 -3.79 21.22
C PHE A 4 3.77 -2.65 20.21
N LEU A 5 5.00 -2.47 19.71
CA LEU A 5 5.34 -1.40 18.77
C LEU A 5 5.03 -1.71 17.30
N ILE A 6 4.71 -2.96 16.93
CA ILE A 6 4.51 -3.34 15.52
C ILE A 6 3.06 -3.07 15.06
N PHE A 7 2.09 -2.97 15.98
CA PHE A 7 0.68 -2.79 15.62
C PHE A 7 0.24 -1.33 15.47
N PHE A 8 1.10 -0.37 15.81
CA PHE A 8 0.73 1.05 15.98
C PHE A 8 1.21 1.98 14.86
N CYS A 9 1.54 1.42 13.70
CA CYS A 9 1.96 2.22 12.55
C CYS A 9 0.82 2.56 11.57
N PHE A 10 -0.29 1.80 11.63
CA PHE A 10 -1.57 2.10 10.99
C PHE A 10 -2.51 2.85 11.95
N LEU A 11 -1.98 3.82 12.71
CA LEU A 11 -2.86 4.73 13.42
C LEU A 11 -3.73 5.44 12.38
N LEU A 12 -5.06 5.25 12.45
CA LEU A 12 -6.01 6.24 11.95
C LEU A 12 -5.79 7.53 12.75
N SER A 13 -4.72 8.26 12.47
CA SER A 13 -4.58 9.64 12.92
C SER A 13 -5.38 10.48 11.95
N THR A 14 -6.56 10.94 12.36
CA THR A 14 -7.29 11.98 11.65
C THR A 14 -6.57 13.31 11.85
N SER A 15 -5.42 13.51 11.21
CA SER A 15 -4.87 14.85 11.01
C SER A 15 -5.49 15.40 9.74
N VAL A 16 -6.50 16.25 9.90
CA VAL A 16 -6.94 17.14 8.82
C VAL A 16 -5.82 18.15 8.61
N THR A 17 -4.91 17.85 7.68
CA THR A 17 -4.03 18.86 7.09
C THR A 17 -4.78 19.49 5.93
N ALA A 18 -4.92 20.82 5.96
CA ALA A 18 -5.42 21.58 4.84
C ALA A 18 -4.46 21.35 3.66
N ALA A 19 -4.88 20.51 2.70
CA ALA A 19 -4.12 20.29 1.48
C ALA A 19 -4.13 21.59 0.67
N THR A 20 -2.95 22.19 0.49
CA THR A 20 -2.75 23.20 -0.55
C THR A 20 -2.92 22.52 -1.91
N GLY A 21 -4.06 22.77 -2.55
CA GLY A 21 -4.27 22.62 -3.99
C GLY A 21 -4.03 21.22 -4.56
N VAL A 22 -4.88 20.25 -4.22
CA VAL A 22 -5.01 19.03 -5.05
C VAL A 22 -5.78 19.41 -6.32
N ASN A 23 -5.13 19.39 -7.47
CA ASN A 23 -5.81 19.45 -8.76
C ASN A 23 -6.55 18.12 -8.97
N VAL A 24 -7.84 18.11 -8.61
CA VAL A 24 -8.73 16.97 -8.87
C VAL A 24 -8.97 16.90 -10.37
N THR A 25 -8.26 16.02 -11.07
CA THR A 25 -8.63 15.62 -12.42
C THR A 25 -9.95 14.86 -12.33
N ASN A 26 -10.97 15.41 -12.99
CA ASN A 26 -12.35 14.97 -12.99
C ASN A 26 -12.49 13.57 -13.63
N GLY A 27 -12.17 12.52 -12.88
CA GLY A 27 -12.42 11.13 -13.20
C GLY A 27 -13.43 10.55 -12.21
N ASN A 28 -14.37 9.73 -12.66
CA ASN A 28 -15.35 9.02 -11.84
C ASN A 28 -14.70 7.93 -10.95
N GLY A 29 -13.73 8.30 -10.11
CA GLY A 29 -12.98 7.41 -9.23
C GLY A 29 -12.89 7.94 -7.80
N ILE A 30 -12.54 7.05 -6.88
CA ILE A 30 -12.28 7.35 -5.46
C ILE A 30 -10.77 7.47 -5.26
N GLN A 31 -10.35 8.42 -4.43
CA GLN A 31 -8.95 8.58 -4.04
C GLN A 31 -8.71 7.93 -2.69
N LEU A 32 -7.73 7.03 -2.63
CA LEU A 32 -7.23 6.44 -1.38
C LEU A 32 -5.80 6.94 -1.15
N ILE A 33 -5.54 7.55 0.00
CA ILE A 33 -4.21 8.05 0.37
C ILE A 33 -3.58 7.05 1.33
N LEU A 34 -2.45 6.48 0.95
CA LEU A 34 -1.69 5.55 1.77
C LEU A 34 -0.48 6.28 2.34
N VAL A 35 -0.39 6.37 3.65
CA VAL A 35 0.70 7.07 4.36
C VAL A 35 1.52 6.05 5.15
N ASN A 36 2.84 6.06 4.98
CA ASN A 36 3.74 5.26 5.81
C ASN A 36 4.32 6.12 6.93
N ASN A 37 3.71 6.05 8.12
CA ASN A 37 4.22 6.71 9.31
C ASN A 37 5.26 5.86 10.08
N CYS A 38 5.75 4.76 9.50
CA CYS A 38 6.74 3.90 10.12
C CYS A 38 8.12 4.48 9.92
N LYS A 39 9.05 4.14 10.82
CA LYS A 39 10.48 4.51 10.70
C LYS A 39 11.24 3.68 9.66
N GLU A 40 10.55 2.76 9.02
CA GLU A 40 11.10 1.82 8.05
C GLU A 40 10.25 1.83 6.77
N SER A 41 10.83 1.30 5.70
CA SER A 41 10.10 1.08 4.47
C SER A 41 9.03 0.00 4.67
N VAL A 42 7.88 0.22 4.05
CA VAL A 42 6.83 -0.78 3.93
C VAL A 42 6.53 -1.02 2.46
N TRP A 43 5.95 -2.18 2.17
CA TRP A 43 5.53 -2.51 0.82
C TRP A 43 4.04 -2.80 0.82
N PRO A 44 3.17 -1.83 0.55
CA PRO A 44 1.75 -2.11 0.46
C PRO A 44 1.47 -3.22 -0.56
N GLY A 45 0.64 -4.19 -0.17
CA GLY A 45 0.01 -5.16 -1.05
C GLY A 45 -1.41 -4.73 -1.34
N ILE A 46 -1.85 -4.90 -2.59
CA ILE A 46 -3.19 -4.53 -3.06
C ILE A 46 -3.79 -5.72 -3.81
N LEU A 47 -5.00 -6.09 -3.44
CA LEU A 47 -5.78 -7.12 -4.12
C LEU A 47 -7.14 -6.52 -4.47
N SER A 48 -7.43 -6.45 -5.76
CA SER A 48 -8.78 -6.09 -6.25
C SER A 48 -9.62 -7.36 -6.36
N ASN A 49 -10.90 -7.27 -6.01
CA ASN A 49 -11.84 -8.39 -6.07
C ASN A 49 -12.78 -8.26 -7.28
N GLY A 50 -13.41 -9.37 -7.67
CA GLY A 50 -14.43 -9.38 -8.73
C GLY A 50 -13.87 -8.91 -10.08
N GLU A 51 -14.61 -8.01 -10.75
CA GLU A 51 -14.25 -7.46 -12.05
C GLU A 51 -13.44 -6.15 -11.96
N HIS A 52 -13.00 -5.77 -10.76
CA HIS A 52 -12.20 -4.55 -10.60
C HIS A 52 -10.78 -4.71 -11.13
N PRO A 53 -10.21 -3.66 -11.76
CA PRO A 53 -8.85 -3.69 -12.29
C PRO A 53 -7.82 -3.77 -11.16
N THR A 54 -6.70 -4.44 -11.42
CA THR A 54 -5.55 -4.44 -10.52
C THR A 54 -4.97 -3.03 -10.40
N ILE A 55 -4.96 -2.51 -9.18
CA ILE A 55 -4.38 -1.20 -8.85
C ILE A 55 -2.89 -1.35 -8.56
N LYS A 56 -2.05 -0.49 -9.17
CA LYS A 56 -0.59 -0.44 -8.96
C LYS A 56 0.06 -1.84 -9.00
N ASP A 57 -0.35 -2.66 -9.96
CA ASP A 57 0.17 -4.00 -10.17
C ASP A 57 0.08 -4.93 -8.93
N GLY A 58 -0.75 -4.55 -7.96
CA GLY A 58 -0.96 -5.26 -6.71
C GLY A 58 0.06 -4.96 -5.62
N GLY A 59 1.01 -4.05 -5.81
CA GLY A 59 1.91 -3.66 -4.73
C GLY A 59 3.04 -2.74 -5.17
N PHE A 60 3.60 -2.00 -4.22
CA PHE A 60 4.68 -1.04 -4.47
C PHE A 60 5.53 -0.85 -3.21
N HIS A 61 6.66 -0.17 -3.34
CA HIS A 61 7.51 0.25 -2.21
C HIS A 61 7.08 1.64 -1.73
N LEU A 62 6.90 1.79 -0.41
CA LEU A 62 6.55 3.06 0.23
C LEU A 62 7.57 3.39 1.33
N PRO A 63 8.47 4.36 1.08
CA PRO A 63 9.48 4.78 2.06
C PRO A 63 8.88 5.33 3.36
N SER A 64 9.71 5.38 4.40
CA SER A 64 9.35 5.95 5.71
C SER A 64 8.99 7.43 5.59
N GLY A 65 7.83 7.82 6.12
CA GLY A 65 7.34 9.20 6.12
C GLY A 65 6.73 9.67 4.80
N GLU A 66 6.64 8.80 3.79
CA GLU A 66 6.05 9.13 2.50
C GLU A 66 4.58 8.72 2.41
N GLU A 67 3.87 9.34 1.47
CA GLU A 67 2.51 8.99 1.12
C GLU A 67 2.37 8.73 -0.38
N HIS A 68 1.34 7.98 -0.75
CA HIS A 68 1.01 7.71 -2.13
C HIS A 68 -0.50 7.74 -2.36
N VAL A 69 -0.91 8.45 -3.40
CA VAL A 69 -2.32 8.57 -3.79
C VAL A 69 -2.67 7.48 -4.81
N LEU A 70 -3.63 6.64 -4.47
CA LEU A 70 -4.22 5.63 -5.35
C LEU A 70 -5.53 6.15 -5.93
N GLN A 71 -5.62 6.16 -7.26
CA GLN A 71 -6.88 6.34 -7.96
C GLN A 71 -7.52 4.96 -8.15
N VAL A 72 -8.70 4.75 -7.57
CA VAL A 72 -9.47 3.50 -7.74
C VAL A 72 -10.81 3.81 -8.40
N PRO A 73 -11.39 2.88 -9.17
CA PRO A 73 -12.70 3.10 -9.77
C PRO A 73 -13.78 3.28 -8.69
N ASN A 74 -14.88 3.94 -9.06
CA ASN A 74 -16.06 3.97 -8.19
C ASN A 74 -16.51 2.56 -7.80
N GLN A 75 -16.94 2.40 -6.55
CA GLN A 75 -17.37 1.12 -5.98
C GLN A 75 -16.28 0.04 -5.97
N TRP A 76 -15.00 0.41 -6.08
CA TRP A 76 -13.90 -0.55 -5.97
C TRP A 76 -13.99 -1.37 -4.68
N ALA A 77 -13.93 -2.68 -4.84
CA ALA A 77 -13.84 -3.65 -3.76
C ALA A 77 -12.49 -4.37 -3.79
N GLY A 78 -11.83 -4.43 -2.64
CA GLY A 78 -10.53 -5.08 -2.52
C GLY A 78 -9.96 -5.02 -1.11
N ARG A 79 -8.67 -5.38 -1.00
CA ARG A 79 -7.90 -5.34 0.24
C ARG A 79 -6.59 -4.61 0.01
N ILE A 80 -6.16 -3.87 1.02
CA ILE A 80 -4.84 -3.25 1.12
C ILE A 80 -4.24 -3.72 2.45
N TRP A 81 -2.99 -4.17 2.43
CA TRP A 81 -2.28 -4.59 3.64
C TRP A 81 -0.82 -4.15 3.59
N GLY A 82 -0.18 -4.05 4.76
CA GLY A 82 1.24 -3.73 4.87
C GLY A 82 2.12 -4.98 4.77
N ARG A 83 3.28 -4.85 4.12
CA ARG A 83 4.36 -5.84 4.14
C ARG A 83 5.62 -5.22 4.69
N GLN A 84 6.34 -5.93 5.56
CA GLN A 84 7.54 -5.45 6.23
C GLN A 84 8.70 -6.42 6.08
N GLY A 85 9.92 -5.90 6.23
CA GLY A 85 11.15 -6.68 6.12
C GLY A 85 11.32 -7.33 4.75
N CYS A 86 10.94 -6.61 3.68
CA CYS A 86 11.01 -7.15 2.33
C CYS A 86 12.40 -6.97 1.71
N TYR A 87 12.83 -7.98 0.95
CA TYR A 87 14.02 -7.92 0.12
C TYR A 87 13.69 -8.45 -1.27
N PHE A 88 13.85 -7.61 -2.29
CA PHE A 88 13.58 -7.95 -3.68
C PHE A 88 14.84 -7.77 -4.52
N ASN A 89 15.09 -8.73 -5.42
CA ASN A 89 16.15 -8.61 -6.41
C ASN A 89 15.73 -7.58 -7.48
N GLU A 90 16.53 -6.54 -7.67
CA GLU A 90 16.22 -5.41 -8.56
C GLU A 90 16.00 -5.81 -10.02
N THR A 91 16.69 -6.86 -10.49
CA THR A 91 16.60 -7.33 -11.88
C THR A 91 15.33 -8.14 -12.14
N THR A 92 14.84 -8.89 -11.15
CA THR A 92 13.76 -9.86 -11.33
C THR A 92 12.45 -9.49 -10.61
N GLY A 93 12.50 -8.55 -9.67
CA GLY A 93 11.37 -8.20 -8.79
C GLY A 93 10.94 -9.32 -7.83
N LYS A 94 11.74 -10.39 -7.73
CA LYS A 94 11.49 -11.57 -6.88
C LYS A 94 12.23 -11.46 -5.55
N GLY A 95 11.64 -12.00 -4.51
CA GLY A 95 12.15 -11.83 -3.15
C GLY A 95 11.26 -12.47 -2.10
N SER A 96 11.23 -11.88 -0.92
CA SER A 96 10.28 -12.23 0.15
C SER A 96 10.12 -11.09 1.13
N CYS A 97 8.99 -11.07 1.85
CA CYS A 97 8.75 -10.25 3.02
C CYS A 97 8.65 -11.11 4.28
N GLN A 98 8.99 -10.53 5.44
CA GLN A 98 8.85 -11.21 6.73
C GLN A 98 7.37 -11.33 7.15
N THR A 99 6.56 -10.33 6.80
CA THR A 99 5.12 -10.30 7.09
C THR A 99 4.34 -9.86 5.85
N GLY A 100 3.13 -10.40 5.67
CA GLY A 100 2.21 -10.05 4.59
C GLY A 100 2.68 -10.41 3.18
N ASP A 101 3.67 -11.31 3.05
CA ASP A 101 4.23 -11.67 1.74
C ASP A 101 3.17 -12.23 0.78
N CYS A 102 3.26 -11.88 -0.50
CA CYS A 102 2.31 -12.30 -1.54
C CYS A 102 2.95 -13.24 -2.58
N GLY A 103 3.75 -14.20 -2.11
CA GLY A 103 4.43 -15.19 -2.95
C GLY A 103 5.76 -14.70 -3.51
N GLY A 104 6.46 -13.87 -2.74
CA GLY A 104 7.82 -13.42 -3.04
C GLY A 104 7.92 -12.43 -4.20
N LYS A 105 6.90 -11.58 -4.38
CA LYS A 105 6.84 -10.60 -5.47
C LYS A 105 6.71 -9.18 -4.94
N LEU A 106 7.44 -8.24 -5.54
CA LEU A 106 7.22 -6.81 -5.27
C LEU A 106 5.79 -6.41 -5.67
N GLU A 107 5.38 -6.77 -6.88
CA GLU A 107 4.04 -6.56 -7.41
C GLU A 107 3.21 -7.84 -7.22
N CYS A 108 2.17 -7.80 -6.38
CA CYS A 108 1.44 -9.00 -6.01
C CYS A 108 0.60 -9.61 -7.15
N LYS A 109 0.26 -8.81 -8.18
CA LYS A 109 -0.45 -9.27 -9.39
C LYS A 109 -1.66 -10.17 -9.10
N GLY A 110 -2.47 -9.82 -8.11
CA GLY A 110 -3.67 -10.56 -7.73
C GLY A 110 -3.46 -11.70 -6.70
N ILE A 111 -2.25 -11.85 -6.15
CA ILE A 111 -1.98 -12.78 -5.05
C ILE A 111 -2.15 -12.06 -3.71
N GLY A 112 -2.91 -12.65 -2.79
CA GLY A 112 -3.04 -12.14 -1.41
C GLY A 112 -1.86 -12.57 -0.52
N GLY A 113 -1.65 -11.84 0.58
CA GLY A 113 -0.70 -12.20 1.64
C GLY A 113 -1.36 -12.53 2.97
#